data_AF-A0AAV0KRJ6-F1
#
_entry.id   AF-A0AAV0KRJ6-F1
#
_cell.length_a   1.000
_cell.length_b   1.000
_cell.length_c   1.000
_cell.angle_alpha   90.00
_cell.angle_beta   90.00
_cell.angle_gamma   90.00
#
_symmetry.space_group_name_H-M   'P 1'
#
loop_
_entity.id
_entity.type
_entity.pdbx_description
1 polymer ?
#
loop_
_entity_poly.entity_id
_entity_poly.type
_entity_poly.pdbx_seq_one_letter_code
_entity_poly.pdbx_strand_id
1 'polypeptide(L)'
;MGPIPAVKTDESRANRKIWFNSMVAAYTGWEDERNDPKKAVTFGDGTPLPGDIIHDCLNILEQESVAIPWKKGDVLLIDNWAVLHARKSFIPPRRVLASLVK
;
A
#
# COMPACT_ATOMS: atom_id res chain seq x y z
N MET A 1 21.58 6.20 -2.60
CA MET A 1 20.52 6.23 -1.59
C MET A 1 20.69 4.98 -0.74
N GLY A 2 20.72 5.12 0.58
CA GLY A 2 20.81 3.98 1.50
C GLY A 2 19.45 3.28 1.70
N PRO A 3 19.39 2.22 2.51
CA PRO A 3 18.14 1.55 2.84
C PRO A 3 17.17 2.52 3.52
N ILE A 4 15.86 2.32 3.28
CA ILE A 4 14.80 3.12 3.88
C ILE A 4 13.94 2.29 4.84
N PRO A 5 13.32 2.90 5.87
CA PRO A 5 12.48 2.16 6.82
C PRO A 5 11.21 1.60 6.17
N ALA A 6 10.88 0.34 6.50
CA ALA A 6 9.58 -0.26 6.16
C ALA A 6 8.50 0.00 7.22
N VAL A 7 8.91 0.29 8.46
CA VAL A 7 8.02 0.57 9.58
C VAL A 7 8.35 1.96 10.12
N LYS A 8 7.33 2.81 10.23
CA LYS A 8 7.44 4.14 10.85
C LYS A 8 6.71 4.17 12.19
N THR A 9 6.94 5.23 12.95
CA THR A 9 6.22 5.49 14.21
C THR A 9 5.31 6.69 14.02
N ASP A 10 4.02 6.51 14.30
CA ASP A 10 3.05 7.60 14.36
C ASP A 10 3.00 8.15 15.80
N GLU A 11 3.66 9.29 16.00
CA GLU A 11 3.75 9.96 17.30
C GLU A 11 2.40 10.50 17.78
N SER A 12 1.50 10.85 16.86
CA SER A 12 0.17 11.38 17.18
C SER A 12 -0.76 10.31 17.77
N ARG A 13 -0.43 9.03 17.58
CA ARG A 13 -1.21 7.86 18.03
C ARG A 13 -0.44 7.02 19.03
N ALA A 14 0.01 7.66 20.12
CA ALA A 14 0.73 7.01 21.21
C ALA A 14 1.96 6.20 20.75
N ASN A 15 2.72 6.76 19.79
CA ASN A 15 3.92 6.15 19.23
C ASN A 15 3.68 4.75 18.63
N ARG A 16 2.52 4.54 18.00
CA ARG A 16 2.19 3.27 17.35
C ARG A 16 3.06 3.07 16.11
N LYS A 17 3.57 1.85 15.94
CA LYS A 17 4.24 1.44 14.69
C LYS A 17 3.23 1.23 13.56
N ILE A 18 3.56 1.72 12.37
CA ILE A 18 2.72 1.68 11.19
C ILE A 18 3.44 1.05 10.00
N TRP A 19 2.69 0.31 9.17
CA TRP A 19 3.18 -0.34 7.96
C TRP A 19 3.25 0.65 6.79
N PHE A 20 4.20 1.59 6.87
CA PHE A 20 4.33 2.70 5.92
C PHE A 20 5.41 2.39 4.88
N ASN A 21 5.09 1.52 3.94
CA ASN A 21 5.97 1.14 2.83
C ASN A 21 5.16 0.66 1.61
N SER A 22 5.87 0.37 0.52
CA SER A 22 5.28 -0.11 -0.73
C SER A 22 5.64 -1.56 -1.05
N MET A 23 5.98 -2.38 -0.05
CA MET A 23 6.52 -3.74 -0.25
C MET A 23 5.60 -4.62 -1.10
N VAL A 24 4.34 -4.79 -0.66
CA VAL A 24 3.37 -5.64 -1.38
C VAL A 24 3.04 -5.04 -2.76
N ALA A 25 2.88 -3.72 -2.84
CA ALA A 25 2.57 -3.03 -4.09
C ALA A 25 3.68 -3.21 -5.14
N ALA A 26 4.95 -3.09 -4.74
CA ALA A 26 6.08 -3.27 -5.64
C ALA A 26 6.22 -4.75 -6.06
N TYR A 27 6.19 -5.68 -5.09
CA TYR A 27 6.43 -7.09 -5.36
C TYR A 27 5.33 -7.77 -6.19
N THR A 28 4.11 -7.24 -6.18
CA THR A 28 2.97 -7.84 -6.90
C THR A 28 2.49 -7.02 -8.10
N GLY A 29 2.88 -5.75 -8.20
CA GLY A 29 2.28 -4.83 -9.17
C GLY A 29 3.25 -3.97 -9.97
N TRP A 30 4.54 -3.92 -9.64
CA TRP A 30 5.54 -3.21 -10.45
C TRP A 30 6.09 -4.13 -11.53
N GLU A 31 5.20 -4.52 -12.44
CA GLU A 31 5.48 -5.41 -13.56
C GLU A 31 5.23 -4.65 -14.87
N ASP A 32 6.29 -4.50 -15.67
CA ASP A 32 6.23 -4.03 -17.05
C ASP A 32 7.42 -4.59 -17.83
N GLU A 33 7.56 -4.21 -19.11
CA GLU A 33 8.67 -4.68 -19.97
C GLU A 33 10.08 -4.43 -19.40
N ARG A 34 10.22 -3.52 -18.42
CA ARG A 34 11.49 -3.12 -17.83
C ARG A 34 11.65 -3.61 -16.39
N ASN A 35 10.58 -4.08 -15.75
CA ASN A 35 10.55 -4.36 -14.32
C ASN A 35 10.04 -5.77 -14.02
N ASP A 36 10.89 -6.58 -13.39
CA ASP A 36 10.53 -7.85 -12.76
C ASP A 36 10.05 -7.56 -11.34
N PRO A 37 8.76 -7.78 -11.01
CA PRO A 37 8.20 -7.40 -9.73
C PRO A 37 8.88 -8.12 -8.55
N LYS A 38 9.39 -9.34 -8.74
CA LYS A 38 10.11 -10.09 -7.69
C LYS A 38 11.47 -9.50 -7.33
N LYS A 39 11.99 -8.60 -8.16
CA LYS A 39 13.25 -7.86 -7.96
C LYS A 39 13.01 -6.37 -7.70
N ALA A 40 11.78 -5.89 -7.83
CA ALA A 40 11.43 -4.49 -7.65
C ALA A 40 11.61 -4.01 -6.20
N VAL A 41 11.60 -4.93 -5.24
CA VAL A 41 11.83 -4.65 -3.82
C VAL A 41 12.60 -5.80 -3.17
N THR A 42 13.59 -5.45 -2.36
CA THR A 42 14.44 -6.36 -1.59
C THR A 42 14.52 -5.88 -0.14
N PHE A 43 15.18 -6.65 0.73
CA PHE A 43 15.67 -6.09 1.98
C PHE A 43 16.68 -4.95 1.72
N GLY A 44 16.93 -4.14 2.74
CA GLY A 44 17.82 -2.98 2.67
C GLY A 44 19.29 -3.33 2.39
N ASP A 45 19.67 -4.59 2.57
CA ASP A 45 20.99 -5.13 2.24
C ASP A 45 21.05 -5.76 0.82
N GLY A 46 19.94 -5.71 0.07
CA GLY A 46 19.84 -6.27 -1.28
C GLY A 46 19.41 -7.75 -1.32
N THR A 47 19.24 -8.42 -0.18
CA THR A 47 18.78 -9.81 -0.18
C THR A 47 17.30 -9.91 -0.60
N PRO A 48 16.89 -10.94 -1.38
CA PRO A 48 15.50 -11.08 -1.80
C PRO A 48 14.55 -11.27 -0.63
N LEU A 49 13.33 -10.76 -0.78
CA LEU A 49 12.26 -11.02 0.18
C LEU A 49 11.64 -12.41 -0.08
N PRO A 50 11.26 -13.16 0.97
CA PRO A 50 10.54 -14.43 0.81
C PRO A 50 9.14 -14.18 0.24
N GLY A 51 8.85 -14.78 -0.93
CA GLY A 51 7.61 -14.52 -1.67
C GLY A 51 6.35 -14.99 -0.94
N ASP A 52 6.43 -16.12 -0.23
CA ASP A 52 5.38 -16.65 0.64
C ASP A 52 4.97 -15.64 1.72
N ILE A 53 5.94 -15.04 2.42
CA ILE A 53 5.68 -14.02 3.44
C ILE A 53 5.02 -12.76 2.85
N ILE A 54 5.41 -12.37 1.62
CA ILE A 54 4.77 -11.23 0.94
C ILE A 54 3.31 -11.54 0.61
N HIS A 55 3.02 -12.75 0.13
CA HIS A 55 1.66 -13.17 -0.15
C HIS A 55 0.80 -13.29 1.12
N ASP A 56 1.39 -13.73 2.24
CA ASP A 56 0.71 -13.70 3.53
C ASP A 56 0.41 -12.26 3.98
N CYS A 57 1.34 -11.32 3.75
CA CYS A 57 1.10 -9.90 4.01
C CYS A 57 -0.03 -9.35 3.12
N LEU A 58 -0.08 -9.73 1.84
CA LEU A 58 -1.21 -9.40 0.95
C LEU A 58 -2.53 -9.94 1.50
N ASN A 59 -2.57 -11.18 1.98
CA ASN A 59 -3.76 -11.79 2.56
C ASN A 59 -4.26 -11.00 3.78
N ILE A 60 -3.35 -10.57 4.67
CA ILE A 60 -3.69 -9.72 5.83
C ILE A 60 -4.28 -8.38 5.34
N LEU A 61 -3.66 -7.74 4.34
CA LEU A 61 -4.18 -6.48 3.80
C LEU A 61 -5.58 -6.64 3.21
N GLU A 62 -5.88 -7.74 2.54
CA GLU A 62 -7.21 -8.01 2.00
C GLU A 62 -8.24 -8.26 3.11
N GLN A 63 -7.89 -9.08 4.11
CA GLN A 63 -8.76 -9.42 5.24
C GLN A 63 -9.15 -8.21 6.09
N GLU A 64 -8.19 -7.33 6.35
CA GLU A 64 -8.40 -6.12 7.17
C GLU A 64 -8.95 -4.94 6.35
N SER A 65 -9.11 -5.08 5.02
CA SER A 65 -9.60 -4.00 4.17
C SER A 65 -11.11 -3.78 4.29
N VAL A 66 -11.50 -2.50 4.32
CA VAL A 66 -12.90 -2.09 4.28
C VAL A 66 -13.22 -1.49 2.91
N ALA A 67 -13.99 -2.23 2.09
CA ALA A 67 -14.37 -1.81 0.74
C ALA A 67 -15.78 -1.19 0.71
N ILE A 68 -15.85 0.12 0.93
CA ILE A 68 -17.11 0.87 0.94
C ILE A 68 -17.58 1.13 -0.51
N PRO A 69 -18.81 0.75 -0.90
CA PRO A 69 -19.33 1.03 -2.23
C PRO A 69 -19.64 2.52 -2.38
N TRP A 70 -18.92 3.18 -3.29
CA TRP A 70 -19.06 4.61 -3.57
C TRP A 70 -20.47 4.98 -4.08
N LYS A 71 -21.01 6.07 -3.54
CA LYS A 71 -22.19 6.77 -4.06
C LYS A 71 -21.81 8.19 -4.49
N LYS A 72 -22.58 8.73 -5.43
CA LYS A 72 -22.39 10.10 -5.90
C LYS A 72 -22.63 11.07 -4.73
N GLY A 73 -21.65 11.93 -4.47
CA GLY A 73 -21.70 12.91 -3.38
C GLY A 73 -20.94 12.49 -2.12
N ASP A 74 -20.52 11.22 -2.02
CA ASP A 74 -19.69 10.77 -0.90
C ASP A 74 -18.35 11.51 -0.86
N VAL A 75 -17.88 11.77 0.35
CA VAL A 75 -16.52 12.26 0.63
C VAL A 75 -15.90 11.35 1.67
N LEU A 76 -14.75 10.78 1.35
CA LEU A 76 -13.95 9.98 2.27
C LEU A 76 -12.73 10.78 2.72
N LEU A 77 -12.62 11.00 4.03
CA LEU A 77 -11.41 11.57 4.63
C LEU A 77 -10.52 10.43 5.12
N ILE A 78 -9.26 10.44 4.69
CA ILE A 78 -8.26 9.44 5.07
C ILE A 78 -7.12 10.14 5.80
N ASP A 79 -6.70 9.59 6.94
CA ASP A 79 -5.40 9.92 7.52
C ASP A 79 -4.33 9.02 6.87
N ASN A 80 -3.45 9.64 6.07
CA ASN A 80 -2.43 8.94 5.30
C ASN A 80 -1.30 8.33 6.15
N TRP A 81 -1.21 8.67 7.45
CA TRP A 81 -0.32 7.97 8.38
C TRP A 81 -0.89 6.64 8.86
N ALA A 82 -2.22 6.50 8.89
CA ALA A 82 -2.87 5.33 9.49
C ALA A 82 -3.45 4.34 8.47
N VAL A 83 -3.64 4.75 7.20
CA VAL A 83 -4.44 3.99 6.23
C VAL A 83 -3.71 3.84 4.91
N LEU A 84 -3.60 2.60 4.44
CA LEU A 84 -3.31 2.29 3.04
C LEU A 84 -4.62 2.23 2.26
N HIS A 85 -4.61 2.63 0.99
CA HIS A 85 -5.79 2.56 0.13
C HIS A 85 -5.46 1.87 -1.21
N ALA A 86 -6.45 1.19 -1.76
CA ALA A 86 -6.36 0.47 -3.02
C ALA A 86 -7.63 0.67 -3.85
N ARG A 87 -7.68 0.04 -5.03
CA ARG A 87 -8.80 0.15 -5.95
C ARG A 87 -9.14 -1.23 -6.53
N LYS A 88 -10.35 -1.73 -6.28
CA LYS A 88 -10.87 -2.90 -7.00
C LYS A 88 -11.11 -2.55 -8.48
N SER A 89 -11.03 -3.56 -9.35
CA SER A 89 -11.40 -3.43 -10.76
C SER A 89 -12.86 -2.96 -10.91
N PHE A 90 -13.17 -2.24 -11.99
CA PHE A 90 -14.50 -1.69 -12.21
C PHE A 90 -14.82 -1.61 -13.70
N ILE A 91 -16.11 -1.48 -14.02
CA ILE A 91 -16.60 -1.24 -15.38
C ILE A 91 -16.88 0.26 -15.52
N PRO A 92 -16.29 0.97 -16.50
CA PRO A 92 -16.58 2.38 -16.75
C PRO A 92 -18.08 2.63 -17.07
N PRO A 93 -18.62 3.85 -16.82
CA PRO A 93 -17.92 5.04 -16.35
C PRO A 93 -17.73 5.07 -14.82
N ARG A 94 -16.57 5.59 -14.38
CA ARG A 94 -16.27 5.86 -12.96
C ARG A 94 -15.40 7.10 -12.84
N ARG A 95 -15.79 8.03 -11.96
CA ARG A 95 -15.01 9.23 -11.66
C ARG A 95 -14.95 9.47 -10.16
N VAL A 96 -13.73 9.54 -9.63
CA VAL A 96 -13.43 9.92 -8.25
C VAL A 96 -12.40 11.05 -8.31
N LEU A 97 -12.60 12.08 -7.51
CA LEU A 97 -11.67 13.20 -7.37
C LEU A 97 -10.92 13.07 -6.03
N ALA A 98 -9.74 13.68 -5.94
CA ALA A 98 -8.92 13.64 -4.74
C ALA A 98 -8.32 15.01 -4.43
N SER A 99 -7.99 15.24 -3.17
CA SER A 99 -7.21 16.36 -2.67
C SER A 99 -6.21 15.84 -1.64
N LEU A 100 -5.02 16.45 -1.60
CA LEU A 100 -3.95 16.07 -0.69
C LEU A 100 -3.72 17.20 0.31
N VAL A 101 -3.48 16.82 1.55
CA VAL A 101 -3.14 17.75 2.64
C VAL A 101 -1.64 17.69 2.91
N LYS A 102 -1.11 18.80 3.45
CA LYS A 102 0.30 18.92 3.84
C LYS A 102 0.59 18.10 5.09
#